data_AF-A0A9E1DWG7-F1
#
_entry.id   AF-A0A9E1DWG7-F1
#
_cell.length_a   1.000
_cell.length_b   1.000
_cell.length_c   1.000
_cell.angle_alpha   90.00
_cell.angle_beta   90.00
_cell.angle_gamma   90.00
#
_symmetry.space_group_name_H-M   'P 1'
#
loop_
_entity.id
_entity.type
_entity.pdbx_description
1 polymer ?
#
loop_
_entity_poly.entity_id
_entity_poly.type
_entity_poly.pdbx_seq_one_letter_code
_entity_poly.pdbx_strand_id
1 'polypeptide(L)'
;METENNAGIPPVKLSAQSRFNFRCHPGISCFTRCCRGINIMLTPYDIVRLKNRLQMTSEEFLAMYTTPQLLEKTDLPVVTLRMLDDQPGEPVCPFVREDAGCIIYADRPTTCRYYPLGVASLSHKPEVAEGFYFFINEPHCKGFEEDAEWSVEEWRRDQGVDVYDSINAPWTELLVRKRSIPSNIRLTEKTKNMFFTASYDIDRFRRFVFESSFLNLYQVDNETVAEIRNDELALLNFSFRWLKWLLFQEGDFQLNPEKAESRRRRREEAGKSGGGPEMEKI
;
A
#
# COMPACT_ATOMS: atom_id res chain seq x y z
N MET A 1 -22.74 -26.13 -24.84
CA MET A 1 -23.36 -25.10 -24.00
C MET A 1 -22.50 -24.98 -22.76
N GLU A 2 -21.78 -23.91 -22.45
CA GLU A 2 -21.50 -22.62 -23.09
C GLU A 2 -20.15 -22.17 -22.48
N THR A 3 -19.18 -21.95 -23.37
CA THR A 3 -18.06 -20.99 -23.32
C THR A 3 -17.55 -20.49 -21.95
N GLU A 4 -16.45 -21.09 -21.50
CA GLU A 4 -15.42 -20.38 -20.71
C GLU A 4 -14.86 -19.23 -21.56
N ASN A 5 -15.32 -18.02 -21.30
CA ASN A 5 -14.81 -16.81 -21.93
C ASN A 5 -13.51 -16.40 -21.23
N ASN A 6 -12.47 -17.22 -21.41
CA ASN A 6 -11.11 -16.85 -21.03
C ASN A 6 -10.65 -15.83 -22.05
N ALA A 7 -10.72 -14.54 -21.70
CA ALA A 7 -10.22 -13.43 -22.52
C ALA A 7 -8.70 -13.55 -22.66
N GLY A 8 -8.27 -14.48 -23.50
CA GLY A 8 -6.88 -14.75 -23.84
C GLY A 8 -6.39 -13.71 -24.82
N ILE A 9 -6.14 -12.50 -24.34
CA ILE A 9 -5.31 -11.54 -25.05
C ILE A 9 -3.86 -11.88 -24.67
N PRO A 10 -2.98 -12.22 -25.63
CA PRO A 10 -1.58 -12.45 -25.34
C PRO A 10 -1.01 -11.18 -24.67
N PRO A 11 -0.25 -11.30 -23.57
CA PRO A 11 0.24 -10.14 -22.84
C PRO A 11 1.18 -9.35 -23.76
N VAL A 12 0.66 -8.30 -24.38
CA VAL A 12 1.47 -7.35 -25.13
C VAL A 12 2.29 -6.60 -24.10
N LYS A 13 3.60 -6.83 -24.11
CA LYS A 13 4.54 -6.04 -23.32
C LYS A 13 4.55 -4.62 -23.88
N LEU A 14 4.08 -3.67 -23.09
CA LEU A 14 4.10 -2.25 -23.43
C LEU A 14 5.33 -1.60 -22.80
N SER A 15 5.94 -0.66 -23.52
CA SER A 15 6.95 0.26 -23.01
C SER A 15 6.29 1.59 -22.67
N ALA A 16 7.06 2.52 -22.08
CA ALA A 16 6.58 3.88 -21.81
C ALA A 16 6.09 4.62 -23.07
N GLN A 17 6.66 4.30 -24.24
CA GLN A 17 6.34 4.93 -25.52
C GLN A 17 5.24 4.19 -26.30
N SER A 18 4.77 3.02 -25.83
CA SER A 18 3.65 2.32 -26.44
C SER A 18 2.40 3.21 -26.44
N ARG A 19 1.75 3.33 -27.60
CA ARG A 19 0.54 4.15 -27.79
C ARG A 19 -0.72 3.30 -27.69
N PHE A 20 -1.81 3.92 -27.24
CA PHE A 20 -3.13 3.32 -27.17
C PHE A 20 -4.23 4.37 -27.13
N ASN A 21 -5.43 3.96 -27.53
CA ASN A 21 -6.63 4.76 -27.46
C ASN A 21 -7.36 4.45 -26.16
N PHE A 22 -7.66 5.47 -25.37
CA PHE A 22 -8.47 5.31 -24.18
C PHE A 22 -9.11 6.60 -23.69
N ARG A 23 -10.40 6.55 -23.34
CA ARG A 23 -11.05 7.60 -22.57
C ARG A 23 -12.09 7.03 -21.62
N CYS A 24 -12.09 7.49 -20.37
CA CYS A 24 -13.15 7.19 -19.41
C CYS A 24 -13.82 8.50 -18.98
N HIS A 25 -15.14 8.59 -19.07
CA HIS A 25 -15.91 9.78 -18.70
C HIS A 25 -17.33 9.39 -18.29
N PRO A 26 -18.07 10.24 -17.55
CA PRO A 26 -19.41 9.90 -17.06
C PRO A 26 -20.44 9.49 -18.12
N GLY A 27 -20.24 9.92 -19.37
CA GLY A 27 -21.13 9.60 -20.49
C GLY A 27 -20.87 8.25 -21.17
N ILE A 28 -19.79 7.54 -20.79
CA ILE A 28 -19.48 6.24 -21.40
C ILE A 28 -20.40 5.15 -20.82
N SER A 29 -20.84 4.21 -21.65
CA SER A 29 -21.82 3.18 -21.25
C SER A 29 -21.33 2.24 -20.15
N CYS A 30 -20.02 2.14 -19.95
CA CYS A 30 -19.39 1.34 -18.91
C CYS A 30 -18.99 2.13 -17.66
N PHE A 31 -19.39 3.41 -17.54
CA PHE A 31 -18.98 4.26 -16.42
C PHE A 31 -19.28 3.56 -15.09
N THR A 32 -18.29 3.54 -14.19
CA THR A 32 -18.29 2.84 -12.88
C THR A 32 -18.34 1.31 -12.87
N ARG A 33 -18.46 0.61 -14.02
CA ARG A 33 -18.48 -0.86 -14.03
C ARG A 33 -17.20 -1.47 -13.47
N CYS A 34 -16.04 -0.85 -13.72
CA CYS A 34 -14.75 -1.26 -13.16
C CYS A 34 -14.67 -1.14 -11.62
N CYS A 35 -15.64 -0.49 -10.95
CA CYS A 35 -15.68 -0.38 -9.49
C CYS A 35 -16.36 -1.58 -8.79
N ARG A 36 -16.58 -2.68 -9.51
CA ARG A 36 -17.27 -3.90 -9.04
C ARG A 36 -16.39 -5.11 -9.22
N GLY A 37 -16.46 -6.08 -8.30
CA GLY A 37 -15.72 -7.34 -8.38
C GLY A 37 -14.19 -7.22 -8.34
N ILE A 38 -13.66 -6.06 -7.95
CA ILE A 38 -12.22 -5.78 -7.93
C ILE A 38 -11.59 -6.02 -6.55
N ASN A 39 -10.33 -6.43 -6.55
CA ASN A 39 -9.49 -6.51 -5.35
C ASN A 39 -8.38 -5.46 -5.42
N ILE A 40 -8.46 -4.41 -4.60
CA ILE A 40 -7.49 -3.32 -4.60
C ILE A 40 -6.58 -3.45 -3.37
N MET A 41 -5.31 -3.81 -3.58
CA MET A 41 -4.27 -3.56 -2.58
C MET A 41 -3.99 -2.05 -2.53
N LEU A 42 -4.02 -1.47 -1.33
CA LEU A 42 -3.71 -0.06 -1.12
C LEU A 42 -2.24 0.10 -0.76
N THR A 43 -1.57 1.03 -1.44
CA THR A 43 -0.22 1.46 -1.07
C THR A 43 -0.27 2.36 0.17
N PRO A 44 0.85 2.52 0.89
CA PRO A 44 0.96 3.49 1.98
C PRO A 44 0.47 4.89 1.61
N TYR A 45 0.87 5.39 0.43
CA TYR A 45 0.47 6.72 -0.01
C TYR A 45 -1.02 6.78 -0.37
N ASP A 46 -1.62 5.70 -0.87
CA ASP A 46 -3.08 5.63 -1.05
C ASP A 46 -3.79 5.85 0.29
N ILE A 47 -3.34 5.21 1.38
CA ILE A 47 -3.95 5.40 2.70
C ILE A 47 -3.86 6.86 3.14
N VAL A 48 -2.70 7.50 3.01
CA VAL A 48 -2.50 8.91 3.36
C VAL A 48 -3.44 9.82 2.57
N ARG A 49 -3.56 9.60 1.25
CA ARG A 49 -4.46 10.40 0.41
C ARG A 49 -5.93 10.20 0.76
N LEU A 50 -6.35 8.95 0.93
CA LEU A 50 -7.75 8.62 1.19
C LEU A 50 -8.22 9.08 2.57
N LYS A 51 -7.42 8.85 3.62
CA LYS A 51 -7.78 9.29 4.98
C LYS A 51 -7.87 10.81 5.06
N ASN A 52 -6.98 11.55 4.40
CA ASN A 52 -7.04 13.01 4.35
C ASN A 52 -8.24 13.51 3.51
N ARG A 53 -8.52 12.89 2.36
CA ARG A 53 -9.68 13.22 1.52
C ARG A 53 -11.00 13.03 2.27
N LEU A 54 -11.10 11.99 3.10
CA LEU A 54 -12.27 11.66 3.89
C LEU A 54 -12.29 12.35 5.25
N GLN A 55 -11.24 13.11 5.60
CA GLN A 55 -11.07 13.78 6.90
C GLN A 55 -11.14 12.82 8.08
N MET A 56 -10.43 11.71 7.95
CA MET A 56 -10.36 10.64 8.93
C MET A 56 -8.93 10.43 9.40
N THR A 57 -8.78 9.85 10.59
CA THR A 57 -7.50 9.29 11.03
C THR A 57 -7.18 8.02 10.24
N SER A 58 -5.90 7.64 10.20
CA SER A 58 -5.47 6.35 9.63
C SER A 58 -6.19 5.17 10.28
N GLU A 59 -6.35 5.18 11.61
CA GLU A 59 -7.00 4.10 12.36
C GLU A 59 -8.47 3.92 11.94
N GLU A 60 -9.23 5.01 11.86
CA GLU A 60 -10.62 4.97 11.41
C GLU A 60 -10.74 4.50 9.97
N PHE A 61 -9.86 4.98 9.07
CA PHE A 61 -9.88 4.59 7.67
C PHE A 61 -9.59 3.09 7.51
N LEU A 62 -8.53 2.62 8.19
CA LEU A 62 -8.14 1.22 8.17
C LEU A 62 -9.25 0.32 8.71
N ALA A 63 -9.87 0.68 9.83
CA ALA A 63 -10.91 -0.11 10.46
C ALA A 63 -12.18 -0.23 9.59
N MET A 64 -12.62 0.89 8.99
CA MET A 64 -13.87 0.95 8.23
C MET A 64 -13.74 0.44 6.80
N TYR A 65 -12.65 0.79 6.11
CA TYR A 65 -12.54 0.62 4.66
C TYR A 65 -11.50 -0.40 4.21
N THR A 66 -10.78 -1.06 5.13
CA THR A 66 -9.73 -2.00 4.72
C THR A 66 -9.85 -3.36 5.40
N THR A 67 -9.17 -4.34 4.82
CA THR A 67 -8.95 -5.66 5.39
C THR A 67 -7.44 -5.95 5.35
N PRO A 68 -6.78 -6.18 6.50
CA PRO A 68 -5.38 -6.59 6.52
C PRO A 68 -5.25 -8.04 6.05
N GLN A 69 -4.21 -8.31 5.26
CA GLN A 69 -3.89 -9.64 4.76
C GLN A 69 -2.38 -9.84 4.79
N LEU A 70 -1.92 -11.09 4.85
CA LEU A 70 -0.50 -11.39 4.64
C LEU A 70 -0.24 -11.56 3.15
N LEU A 71 0.72 -10.81 2.63
CA LEU A 71 1.12 -10.95 1.25
C LEU A 71 1.90 -12.27 1.07
N GLU A 72 1.35 -13.16 0.25
CA GLU A 72 1.94 -14.45 -0.08
C GLU A 72 3.44 -14.32 -0.44
N LYS A 73 4.22 -15.31 -0.01
CA LYS A 73 5.69 -15.39 -0.17
C LYS A 73 6.49 -14.33 0.59
N THR A 74 5.89 -13.25 1.08
CA THR A 74 6.63 -12.19 1.81
C THR A 74 6.45 -12.23 3.32
N ASP A 75 5.33 -12.77 3.83
CA ASP A 75 4.97 -12.71 5.26
C ASP A 75 4.81 -11.27 5.80
N LEU A 76 4.67 -10.30 4.89
CA LEU A 76 4.41 -8.89 5.21
C LEU A 76 2.92 -8.62 5.21
N PRO A 77 2.40 -7.88 6.21
CA PRO A 77 1.02 -7.45 6.19
C PRO A 77 0.82 -6.37 5.12
N VAL A 78 -0.21 -6.53 4.32
CA VAL A 78 -0.72 -5.58 3.33
C VAL A 78 -2.18 -5.29 3.61
N VAL A 79 -2.69 -4.19 3.06
CA VAL A 79 -4.09 -3.78 3.23
C VAL A 79 -4.79 -3.81 1.89
N THR A 80 -5.97 -4.41 1.86
CA THR A 80 -6.86 -4.38 0.70
C THR A 80 -8.08 -3.52 1.03
N LEU A 81 -8.59 -2.78 0.04
CA LEU A 81 -9.85 -2.07 0.17
C LEU A 81 -10.99 -3.08 0.39
N ARG A 82 -11.83 -2.83 1.39
CA ARG A 82 -13.03 -3.61 1.67
C ARG A 82 -14.13 -3.19 0.69
N MET A 83 -14.63 -4.15 -0.07
CA MET A 83 -15.77 -3.98 -0.97
C MET A 83 -17.07 -4.21 -0.19
N LEU A 84 -18.15 -3.54 -0.57
CA LEU A 84 -19.50 -3.76 -0.03
C LEU A 84 -20.09 -5.01 -0.69
N ASP A 85 -20.48 -5.99 0.12
CA ASP A 85 -20.96 -7.33 -0.27
C ASP A 85 -22.34 -7.67 0.32
N ASP A 86 -23.11 -6.65 0.72
CA ASP A 86 -24.37 -6.75 1.45
C ASP A 86 -25.58 -7.12 0.59
N GLN A 87 -25.42 -7.27 -0.73
CA GLN A 87 -26.49 -7.64 -1.66
C GLN A 87 -26.08 -8.76 -2.63
N PRO A 88 -27.04 -9.55 -3.16
CA PRO A 88 -26.75 -10.53 -4.21
C PRO A 88 -26.16 -9.85 -5.46
N GLY A 89 -24.90 -10.13 -5.77
CA GLY A 89 -24.20 -9.52 -6.90
C GLY A 89 -22.69 -9.46 -6.72
N GLU A 90 -22.01 -8.72 -7.58
CA GLU A 90 -20.57 -8.46 -7.46
C GLU A 90 -20.30 -7.39 -6.39
N PRO A 91 -19.32 -7.61 -5.48
CA PRO A 91 -18.97 -6.63 -4.45
C PRO A 91 -18.60 -5.28 -5.05
N VAL A 92 -19.05 -4.18 -4.43
CA VAL A 92 -18.96 -2.82 -4.99
C VAL A 92 -18.02 -1.94 -4.15
N CYS A 93 -17.24 -1.08 -4.81
CA CYS A 93 -16.38 -0.12 -4.11
C CYS A 93 -17.23 0.82 -3.21
N PRO A 94 -16.89 1.02 -1.93
CA PRO A 94 -17.69 1.83 -1.01
C PRO A 94 -17.76 3.33 -1.39
N PHE A 95 -16.90 3.77 -2.31
CA PHE A 95 -16.80 5.17 -2.74
C PHE A 95 -17.49 5.47 -4.07
N VAL A 96 -18.10 4.48 -4.72
CA VAL A 96 -18.91 4.73 -5.92
C VAL A 96 -20.36 5.02 -5.54
N ARG A 97 -20.97 5.96 -6.25
CA ARG A 97 -22.38 6.33 -6.16
C ARG A 97 -22.99 6.20 -7.55
N GLU A 98 -24.22 5.74 -7.62
CA GLU A 98 -24.91 5.50 -8.90
C GLU A 98 -25.13 6.81 -9.68
N ASP A 99 -25.38 7.91 -8.98
CA ASP A 99 -25.68 9.23 -9.53
C ASP A 99 -24.43 10.10 -9.75
N ALA A 100 -23.41 9.95 -8.90
CA ALA A 100 -22.23 10.83 -8.89
C ALA A 100 -20.91 10.16 -9.32
N GLY A 101 -20.88 8.83 -9.51
CA GLY A 101 -19.66 8.08 -9.78
C GLY A 101 -18.75 7.97 -8.55
N CYS A 102 -17.44 7.96 -8.75
CA CYS A 102 -16.47 7.78 -7.67
C CYS A 102 -16.22 9.10 -6.91
N ILE A 103 -16.64 9.19 -5.65
CA ILE A 103 -16.54 10.42 -4.84
C ILE A 103 -15.10 10.80 -4.45
N ILE A 104 -14.19 9.82 -4.52
CA ILE A 104 -12.76 9.97 -4.27
C ILE A 104 -11.96 10.03 -5.57
N TYR A 105 -12.57 10.23 -6.74
CA TYR A 105 -11.89 10.07 -8.03
C TYR A 105 -10.54 10.81 -8.11
N ALA A 106 -10.47 12.05 -7.63
CA ALA A 106 -9.24 12.85 -7.62
C ALA A 106 -8.11 12.27 -6.74
N ASP A 107 -8.45 11.45 -5.74
CA ASP A 107 -7.56 10.81 -4.77
C ASP A 107 -7.60 9.28 -4.86
N ARG A 108 -8.11 8.75 -5.98
CA ARG A 108 -8.31 7.31 -6.17
C ARG A 108 -6.98 6.54 -6.02
N PRO A 109 -7.04 5.27 -5.56
CA PRO A 109 -5.85 4.46 -5.33
C PRO A 109 -4.97 4.30 -6.57
N THR A 110 -3.68 4.00 -6.35
CA THR A 110 -2.67 3.69 -7.37
C THR A 110 -3.19 2.70 -8.42
N THR A 111 -3.79 1.59 -7.99
CA THR A 111 -4.40 0.58 -8.89
C THR A 111 -5.49 1.17 -9.79
N CYS A 112 -6.33 2.07 -9.26
CA CYS A 112 -7.39 2.73 -10.03
C CYS A 112 -6.84 3.79 -11.00
N ARG A 113 -5.69 4.41 -10.70
CA ARG A 113 -5.02 5.36 -11.61
C ARG A 113 -4.33 4.66 -12.76
N TYR A 114 -3.82 3.46 -12.50
CA TYR A 114 -3.16 2.64 -13.50
C TYR A 114 -4.14 2.20 -14.59
N TYR A 115 -5.37 1.83 -14.24
CA TYR A 115 -6.39 1.36 -15.18
C TYR A 115 -6.52 2.28 -16.41
N PRO A 116 -6.48 1.76 -17.66
CA PRO A 116 -6.58 0.35 -18.02
C PRO A 116 -5.21 -0.36 -18.12
N LEU A 117 -4.13 0.25 -17.64
CA LEU A 117 -2.82 -0.38 -17.56
C LEU A 117 -2.70 -1.20 -16.26
N GLY A 118 -2.00 -2.32 -16.33
CA GLY A 118 -1.44 -3.03 -15.19
C GLY A 118 0.08 -2.90 -15.18
N VAL A 119 0.68 -2.98 -13.99
CA VAL A 119 2.14 -2.94 -13.78
C VAL A 119 2.62 -4.19 -13.04
N ALA A 120 3.70 -4.81 -13.51
CA ALA A 120 4.19 -6.07 -12.95
C ALA A 120 4.66 -5.97 -11.49
N SER A 121 5.15 -4.80 -11.05
CA SER A 121 5.61 -4.56 -9.67
C SER A 121 4.50 -4.82 -8.64
N LEU A 122 3.26 -4.42 -8.97
CA LEU A 122 2.06 -4.66 -8.16
C LEU A 122 1.40 -6.03 -8.42
N SER A 123 1.75 -6.72 -9.51
CA SER A 123 1.08 -7.94 -9.99
C SER A 123 1.74 -9.26 -9.52
N HIS A 124 2.58 -9.24 -8.48
CA HIS A 124 3.26 -10.43 -7.94
C HIS A 124 4.16 -11.21 -8.94
N LYS A 125 4.54 -10.62 -10.08
CA LYS A 125 5.41 -11.26 -11.09
C LYS A 125 6.85 -10.72 -10.98
N PRO A 126 7.80 -11.50 -10.42
CA PRO A 126 9.12 -11.03 -9.99
C PRO A 126 10.14 -10.81 -11.12
N GLU A 127 9.80 -11.10 -12.38
CA GLU A 127 10.78 -11.20 -13.47
C GLU A 127 10.91 -9.95 -14.34
N VAL A 128 10.22 -8.84 -14.01
CA VAL A 128 10.22 -7.69 -14.91
C VAL A 128 10.72 -6.43 -14.23
N ALA A 129 11.88 -5.98 -14.72
CA ALA A 129 12.46 -4.67 -14.45
C ALA A 129 11.47 -3.54 -14.81
N GLU A 130 11.78 -2.34 -14.32
CA GLU A 130 11.06 -1.09 -14.60
C GLU A 130 10.54 -1.03 -16.06
N GLY A 131 9.26 -0.65 -16.20
CA GLY A 131 8.68 -0.38 -17.52
C GLY A 131 7.98 -1.55 -18.21
N PHE A 132 7.49 -2.57 -17.47
CA PHE A 132 6.53 -3.54 -18.02
C PHE A 132 5.11 -3.15 -17.68
N TYR A 133 4.39 -2.73 -18.71
CA TYR A 133 2.97 -2.48 -18.64
C TYR A 133 2.23 -3.46 -19.55
N PHE A 134 0.97 -3.71 -19.22
CA PHE A 134 0.06 -4.53 -20.01
C PHE A 134 -1.34 -3.96 -19.88
N PHE A 135 -2.21 -4.21 -20.86
CA PHE A 135 -3.61 -3.80 -20.74
C PHE A 135 -4.40 -4.77 -19.88
N ILE A 136 -5.22 -4.20 -18.99
CA ILE A 136 -6.37 -4.86 -18.38
C ILE A 136 -7.54 -4.57 -19.32
N ASN A 137 -7.74 -5.45 -20.30
CA ASN A 137 -8.78 -5.29 -21.32
C ASN A 137 -9.97 -6.20 -20.99
N GLU A 138 -10.84 -5.69 -20.12
CA GLU A 138 -12.06 -6.38 -19.73
C GLU A 138 -13.18 -6.08 -20.73
N PRO A 139 -14.01 -7.06 -21.13
CA PRO A 139 -15.04 -6.87 -22.15
C PRO A 139 -16.05 -5.76 -21.84
N HIS A 140 -16.26 -5.46 -20.56
CA HIS A 140 -17.18 -4.41 -20.13
C HIS A 140 -16.60 -3.00 -20.36
N CYS A 141 -15.27 -2.86 -20.48
CA CYS A 141 -14.60 -1.58 -20.59
C CYS A 141 -14.66 -1.05 -22.03
N LYS A 142 -15.45 0.01 -22.22
CA LYS A 142 -15.63 0.67 -23.51
C LYS A 142 -14.65 1.82 -23.75
N GLY A 143 -13.76 2.09 -22.81
CA GLY A 143 -12.82 3.19 -22.93
C GLY A 143 -11.83 3.03 -24.08
N PHE A 144 -11.50 1.80 -24.48
CA PHE A 144 -10.65 1.52 -25.65
C PHE A 144 -11.32 1.81 -27.00
N GLU A 145 -12.64 2.01 -27.03
CA GLU A 145 -13.42 2.35 -28.23
C GLU A 145 -13.46 3.87 -28.48
N GLU A 146 -12.87 4.66 -27.59
CA GLU A 146 -12.83 6.13 -27.67
C GLU A 146 -11.58 6.63 -28.42
N ASP A 147 -11.66 7.82 -29.01
CA ASP A 147 -10.62 8.30 -29.94
C ASP A 147 -9.43 9.04 -29.28
N ALA A 148 -9.40 9.15 -27.95
CA ALA A 148 -8.32 9.83 -27.25
C ALA A 148 -7.04 8.97 -27.22
N GLU A 149 -5.99 9.44 -27.90
CA GLU A 149 -4.71 8.73 -27.99
C GLU A 149 -3.74 9.14 -26.88
N TRP A 150 -3.08 8.14 -26.29
CA TRP A 150 -2.08 8.29 -25.23
C TRP A 150 -0.87 7.43 -25.51
N SER A 151 0.32 7.84 -25.10
CA SER A 151 1.38 6.93 -24.70
C SER A 151 1.19 6.48 -23.25
N VAL A 152 1.78 5.35 -22.87
CA VAL A 152 1.81 4.89 -21.47
C VAL A 152 2.38 5.96 -20.55
N GLU A 153 3.43 6.67 -20.98
CA GLU A 153 4.04 7.73 -20.19
C GLU A 153 3.11 8.94 -20.01
N GLU A 154 2.43 9.39 -21.07
CA GLU A 154 1.44 10.47 -21.00
C GLU A 154 0.27 10.09 -20.10
N TRP A 155 -0.26 8.87 -20.23
CA TRP A 155 -1.32 8.36 -19.36
C TRP A 155 -0.90 8.36 -17.90
N ARG A 156 0.31 7.87 -17.58
CA ARG A 156 0.79 7.85 -16.19
C ARG A 156 0.87 9.24 -15.58
N ARG A 157 1.35 10.24 -16.35
CA ARG A 157 1.41 11.64 -15.93
C ARG A 157 0.02 12.24 -15.75
N ASP A 158 -0.87 12.04 -16.72
CA ASP A 158 -2.25 12.55 -16.69
C ASP A 158 -3.04 11.98 -15.49
N GLN A 159 -2.90 10.67 -15.24
CA GLN A 159 -3.50 10.01 -14.09
C GLN A 159 -2.76 10.26 -12.77
N GLY A 160 -1.62 10.96 -12.81
CA GLY A 160 -0.78 11.31 -11.66
C GLY A 160 -0.16 10.13 -10.92
N VAL A 161 -0.06 8.96 -11.57
CA VAL A 161 0.42 7.74 -10.91
C VAL A 161 1.94 7.70 -10.79
N ASP A 162 2.65 8.47 -11.59
CA ASP A 162 4.10 8.67 -11.49
C ASP A 162 4.52 9.27 -10.13
N VAL A 163 3.73 10.23 -9.60
CA VAL A 163 3.94 10.78 -8.25
C VAL A 163 3.71 9.71 -7.18
N TYR A 164 2.65 8.91 -7.32
CA TYR A 164 2.34 7.83 -6.39
C TYR A 164 3.44 6.76 -6.38
N ASP A 165 3.94 6.39 -7.55
CA ASP A 165 5.03 5.43 -7.69
C ASP A 165 6.32 5.96 -7.08
N SER A 166 6.65 7.24 -7.30
CA SER A 166 7.85 7.86 -6.72
C SER A 166 7.83 7.84 -5.20
N ILE A 167 6.69 8.21 -4.59
CA ILE A 167 6.52 8.20 -3.13
C ILE A 167 6.56 6.77 -2.57
N ASN A 168 5.94 5.81 -3.26
CA ASN A 168 5.89 4.42 -2.81
C ASN A 168 7.12 3.59 -3.23
N ALA A 169 8.08 4.14 -3.98
CA ALA A 169 9.24 3.40 -4.46
C ALA A 169 10.05 2.77 -3.31
N PRO A 170 10.37 3.49 -2.21
CA PRO A 170 11.08 2.89 -1.07
C PRO A 170 10.30 1.75 -0.43
N TRP A 171 8.97 1.87 -0.31
CA TRP A 171 8.13 0.80 0.23
C TRP A 171 8.05 -0.42 -0.69
N THR A 172 7.94 -0.19 -1.99
CA THR A 172 7.95 -1.26 -3.02
C THR A 172 9.27 -2.03 -2.99
N GLU A 173 10.40 -1.33 -2.80
CA GLU A 173 11.71 -1.94 -2.61
C GLU A 173 11.72 -2.93 -1.44
N LEU A 174 11.09 -2.59 -0.30
CA LEU A 174 10.98 -3.48 0.86
C LEU A 174 10.23 -4.77 0.51
N LEU A 175 9.11 -4.66 -0.21
CA LEU A 175 8.31 -5.82 -0.63
C LEU A 175 9.09 -6.74 -1.57
N VAL A 176 9.75 -6.17 -2.57
CA VAL A 176 10.55 -6.91 -3.57
C VAL A 176 11.70 -7.63 -2.87
N ARG A 177 12.47 -6.92 -2.04
CA ARG A 177 13.58 -7.52 -1.29
C ARG A 177 13.10 -8.64 -0.37
N LYS A 178 12.00 -8.44 0.37
CA LYS A 178 11.47 -9.49 1.25
C LYS A 178 10.99 -10.72 0.47
N ARG A 179 10.49 -10.54 -0.76
CA ARG A 179 10.11 -11.66 -1.64
C ARG A 179 11.32 -12.47 -2.11
N SER A 180 12.47 -11.84 -2.27
CA SER A 180 13.73 -12.51 -2.62
C SER A 180 14.33 -13.32 -1.45
N ILE A 181 13.84 -13.13 -0.23
CA ILE A 181 14.24 -13.91 0.95
C ILE A 181 13.38 -15.19 1.01
N PRO A 182 13.99 -16.36 1.27
CA PRO A 182 13.28 -17.63 1.44
C PRO A 182 12.07 -17.54 2.40
N SER A 183 10.93 -18.11 1.99
CA SER A 183 9.66 -18.00 2.71
C SER A 183 9.62 -18.73 4.07
N ASN A 184 10.58 -19.61 4.33
CA ASN A 184 10.78 -20.23 5.65
C ASN A 184 11.35 -19.24 6.68
N ILE A 185 11.94 -18.12 6.24
CA ILE A 185 12.39 -17.03 7.11
C ILE A 185 11.19 -16.11 7.37
N ARG A 186 10.51 -16.38 8.49
CA ARG A 186 9.32 -15.64 8.94
C ARG A 186 9.69 -14.43 9.78
N LEU A 187 8.88 -13.38 9.66
CA LEU A 187 8.98 -12.22 10.52
C LEU A 187 8.30 -12.51 11.85
N THR A 188 8.82 -11.94 12.94
CA THR A 188 8.11 -11.97 14.21
C THR A 188 6.82 -11.16 14.12
N GLU A 189 5.79 -11.53 14.89
CA GLU A 189 4.53 -10.76 14.95
C GLU A 189 4.76 -9.30 15.34
N LYS A 190 5.76 -9.03 16.18
CA LYS A 190 6.17 -7.68 16.52
C LYS A 190 6.71 -6.93 15.30
N THR A 191 7.55 -7.55 14.48
CA THR A 191 8.07 -6.94 13.25
C THR A 191 6.95 -6.69 12.24
N LYS A 192 6.00 -7.62 12.09
CA LYS A 192 4.82 -7.43 11.23
C LYS A 192 3.97 -6.25 11.69
N ASN A 193 3.71 -6.14 13.00
CA ASN A 193 2.98 -5.01 13.57
C ASN A 193 3.70 -3.67 13.37
N MET A 194 5.04 -3.64 13.50
CA MET A 194 5.82 -2.44 13.20
C MET A 194 5.76 -2.09 11.71
N PHE A 195 5.86 -3.08 10.81
CA PHE A 195 5.71 -2.87 9.37
C PHE A 195 4.33 -2.30 9.02
N PHE A 196 3.27 -2.90 9.55
CA PHE A 196 1.90 -2.43 9.35
C PHE A 196 1.72 -0.99 9.84
N THR A 197 2.18 -0.70 11.06
CA THR A 197 2.04 0.63 11.66
C THR A 197 2.78 1.68 10.83
N ALA A 198 4.06 1.45 10.53
CA ALA A 198 4.86 2.40 9.77
C ALA A 198 4.40 2.55 8.30
N SER A 199 3.81 1.51 7.70
CA SER A 199 3.35 1.56 6.30
C SER A 199 1.95 2.15 6.14
N TYR A 200 1.00 1.85 7.03
CA TYR A 200 -0.41 2.16 6.78
C TYR A 200 -1.07 2.99 7.88
N ASP A 201 -0.55 2.96 9.09
CA ASP A 201 -1.09 3.72 10.23
C ASP A 201 -0.17 4.88 10.60
N ILE A 202 -0.09 5.87 9.70
CA ILE A 202 0.88 6.97 9.81
C ILE A 202 0.62 7.80 11.07
N ASP A 203 -0.64 7.91 11.52
CA ASP A 203 -1.00 8.63 12.74
C ASP A 203 -0.51 7.89 13.98
N ARG A 204 -0.64 6.56 14.04
CA ARG A 204 -0.05 5.77 15.13
C ARG A 204 1.46 5.73 15.05
N PHE A 205 2.05 5.72 13.86
CA PHE A 205 3.50 5.83 13.69
C PHE A 205 4.01 7.18 14.19
N ARG A 206 3.30 8.29 13.92
CA ARG A 206 3.60 9.61 14.47
C ARG A 206 3.69 9.57 16.00
N ARG A 207 2.65 9.01 16.65
CA ARG A 207 2.66 8.85 18.12
C ARG A 207 3.80 7.94 18.59
N PHE A 208 4.09 6.87 17.87
CA PHE A 208 5.23 6.01 18.17
C PHE A 208 6.56 6.76 18.11
N VAL A 209 6.77 7.66 17.14
CA VAL A 209 8.00 8.47 17.06
C VAL A 209 8.07 9.49 18.19
N PHE A 210 7.00 10.27 18.42
CA PHE A 210 7.07 11.46 19.28
C PHE A 210 6.65 11.24 20.73
N GLU A 211 5.83 10.24 21.02
CA GLU A 211 5.26 10.01 22.35
C GLU A 211 5.87 8.77 23.04
N SER A 212 6.75 8.04 22.35
CA SER A 212 7.45 6.88 22.91
C SER A 212 8.93 7.17 23.18
N SER A 213 9.68 6.12 23.54
CA SER A 213 11.13 6.19 23.68
C SER A 213 11.89 6.23 22.35
N PHE A 214 11.20 6.32 21.19
CA PHE A 214 11.82 6.25 19.87
C PHE A 214 12.95 7.26 19.69
N LEU A 215 12.70 8.56 19.85
CA LEU A 215 13.72 9.61 19.68
C LEU A 215 14.81 9.60 20.78
N ASN A 216 14.60 8.86 21.87
CA ASN A 216 15.66 8.61 22.86
C ASN A 216 16.55 7.42 22.44
N LEU A 217 15.99 6.48 21.69
CA LEU A 217 16.66 5.24 21.28
C LEU A 217 17.38 5.38 19.94
N TYR A 218 16.82 6.13 19.00
CA TYR A 218 17.40 6.37 17.69
C TYR A 218 18.00 7.77 17.66
N GLN A 219 19.23 7.87 17.17
CA GLN A 219 19.87 9.15 16.89
C GLN A 219 19.23 9.71 15.61
N VAL A 220 18.41 10.75 15.76
CA VAL A 220 17.77 11.49 14.67
C VAL A 220 18.08 12.96 14.91
N ASP A 221 18.57 13.65 13.88
CA ASP A 221 18.94 15.06 13.99
C ASP A 221 17.71 15.97 14.12
N ASN A 222 17.93 17.17 14.66
CA ASN A 222 16.84 18.10 14.95
C ASN A 222 16.12 18.62 13.69
N GLU A 223 16.79 18.68 12.55
CA GLU A 223 16.20 19.13 11.28
C GLU A 223 15.18 18.09 10.79
N THR A 224 15.59 16.82 10.72
CA THR A 224 14.69 15.70 10.42
C THR A 224 13.50 15.70 11.39
N VAL A 225 13.74 15.80 12.71
CA VAL A 225 12.67 15.80 13.73
C VAL A 225 11.67 16.94 13.52
N ALA A 226 12.14 18.13 13.12
CA ALA A 226 11.26 19.27 12.86
C ALA A 226 10.44 19.08 11.58
N GLU A 227 11.03 18.49 10.54
CA GLU A 227 10.37 18.20 9.27
C GLU A 227 9.26 17.15 9.46
N ILE A 228 9.59 15.98 10.00
CA ILE A 228 8.64 14.86 10.17
C ILE A 228 7.52 15.14 11.18
N ARG A 229 7.65 16.23 11.95
CA ARG A 229 6.60 16.69 12.87
C ARG A 229 5.49 17.43 12.13
N ASN A 230 5.82 18.17 11.07
CA ASN A 230 4.92 19.09 10.40
C ASN A 230 4.55 18.65 8.97
N ASP A 231 5.30 17.72 8.39
CA ASP A 231 5.03 17.16 7.06
C ASP A 231 4.76 15.65 7.16
N GLU A 232 3.52 15.27 6.80
CA GLU A 232 3.08 13.87 6.81
C GLU A 232 3.77 13.01 5.74
N LEU A 233 4.08 13.59 4.59
CA LEU A 233 4.82 12.89 3.55
C LEU A 233 6.28 12.69 3.96
N ALA A 234 6.89 13.68 4.63
CA ALA A 234 8.21 13.51 5.22
C ALA A 234 8.20 12.41 6.30
N LEU A 235 7.16 12.36 7.15
CA LEU A 235 7.00 11.29 8.13
C LEU A 235 6.84 9.91 7.48
N LEU A 236 6.09 9.83 6.37
CA LEU A 236 5.92 8.59 5.61
C LEU A 236 7.25 8.12 5.01
N ASN A 237 8.00 9.03 4.37
CA ASN A 237 9.32 8.71 3.84
C ASN A 237 10.28 8.27 4.96
N PHE A 238 10.24 8.95 6.11
CA PHE A 238 11.00 8.56 7.30
C PHE A 238 10.64 7.16 7.78
N SER A 239 9.36 6.78 7.74
CA SER A 239 8.91 5.45 8.12
C SER A 239 9.50 4.36 7.23
N PHE A 240 9.60 4.60 5.91
CA PHE A 240 10.20 3.65 4.98
C PHE A 240 11.70 3.47 5.20
N ARG A 241 12.44 4.56 5.44
CA ARG A 241 13.87 4.48 5.81
C ARG A 241 14.05 3.68 7.09
N TRP A 242 13.22 3.93 8.10
CA TRP A 242 13.25 3.19 9.35
C TRP A 242 12.91 1.71 9.17
N LEU A 243 11.94 1.37 8.33
CA LEU A 243 11.59 -0.01 8.01
C LEU A 243 12.70 -0.74 7.26
N LYS A 244 13.42 -0.06 6.35
CA LYS A 244 14.60 -0.61 5.68
C LYS A 244 15.67 -1.02 6.69
N TRP A 245 15.94 -0.16 7.67
CA TRP A 245 16.85 -0.47 8.76
C TRP A 245 16.31 -1.60 9.65
N LEU A 246 15.03 -1.57 10.01
CA LEU A 246 14.42 -2.59 10.87
C LEU A 246 14.47 -3.99 10.24
N LEU A 247 14.22 -4.09 8.94
CA LEU A 247 14.14 -5.36 8.21
C LEU A 247 15.50 -5.88 7.74
N PHE A 248 16.41 -4.98 7.35
CA PHE A 248 17.65 -5.34 6.64
C PHE A 248 18.93 -4.77 7.27
N GLN A 249 18.83 -3.98 8.35
CA GLN A 249 19.95 -3.26 8.99
C GLN A 249 20.71 -2.32 8.05
N GLU A 250 20.04 -1.84 6.99
CA GLU A 250 20.57 -0.86 6.04
C GLU A 250 19.97 0.53 6.29
N GLY A 251 20.81 1.57 6.18
CA GLY A 251 20.38 2.97 6.30
C GLY A 251 21.22 3.75 7.30
N ASP A 252 20.69 4.90 7.70
CA ASP A 252 21.36 5.92 8.53
C ASP A 252 20.94 5.88 10.01
N PHE A 253 20.08 4.93 10.40
CA PHE A 253 19.63 4.81 11.78
C PHE A 253 20.72 4.21 12.69
N GLN A 254 21.00 4.92 13.78
CA GLN A 254 21.91 4.48 14.83
C GLN A 254 21.21 4.43 16.17
N LEU A 255 21.45 3.36 16.93
CA LEU A 255 20.95 3.23 18.30
C LEU A 255 21.81 4.06 19.26
N ASN A 256 21.18 4.66 20.27
CA ASN A 256 21.88 5.17 21.45
C ASN A 256 22.25 3.97 22.34
N PRO A 257 23.56 3.64 22.51
CA PRO A 257 23.98 2.43 23.22
C PRO A 257 23.53 2.40 24.68
N GLU A 258 23.60 3.54 25.38
CA GLU A 258 23.23 3.64 26.79
C GLU A 258 21.72 3.43 27.00
N LYS A 259 20.90 4.01 26.13
CA LYS A 259 19.44 3.87 26.20
C LYS A 259 18.99 2.48 25.77
N ALA A 260 19.67 1.87 24.79
CA ALA A 260 19.41 0.50 24.38
C ALA A 260 19.69 -0.49 25.53
N GLU A 261 20.82 -0.33 26.21
CA GLU A 261 21.21 -1.15 27.37
C GLU A 261 20.26 -0.95 28.56
N SER A 262 19.91 0.31 28.87
CA SER A 262 18.93 0.62 29.93
C SER A 262 17.55 -0.03 29.66
N ARG A 263 17.09 0.01 28.40
CA ARG A 263 15.83 -0.64 28.00
C ARG A 263 15.90 -2.16 28.11
N ARG A 264 17.06 -2.75 27.78
CA ARG A 264 17.30 -4.19 27.91
C ARG A 264 17.21 -4.63 29.37
N ARG A 265 17.91 -3.93 30.27
CA ARG A 265 17.87 -4.19 31.72
C ARG A 265 16.46 -4.11 32.29
N ARG A 266 15.70 -3.05 31.98
CA ARG A 266 14.30 -2.90 32.41
C ARG A 266 13.40 -4.04 31.94
N ARG A 267 13.63 -4.57 30.73
CA ARG A 267 12.87 -5.73 30.22
C ARG A 267 13.25 -7.03 30.92
N GLU A 268 14.53 -7.23 31.19
CA GLU A 268 15.02 -8.41 31.93
C GLU A 268 14.53 -8.39 33.39
N GLU A 269 14.46 -7.22 34.02
CA GLU A 269 13.86 -7.03 35.35
C GLU A 269 12.35 -7.28 35.34
N ALA A 270 11.62 -6.71 34.38
CA ALA A 270 10.18 -6.93 34.23
C ALA A 270 9.82 -8.40 33.92
N GLY A 271 10.66 -9.08 33.13
CA GLY A 271 10.50 -10.51 32.83
C GLY A 271 10.81 -11.42 34.01
N LYS A 272 11.72 -11.01 34.92
CA LYS A 272 12.01 -11.73 36.18
C LYS A 272 10.91 -11.55 37.24
N SER A 273 10.20 -10.42 37.24
CA SER A 273 9.05 -10.19 38.12
C SER A 273 7.74 -10.86 37.67
N GLY A 274 7.70 -11.47 36.48
CA GLY A 274 6.52 -12.14 35.91
C GLY A 274 6.51 -13.67 36.01
N GLY A 275 7.39 -14.27 36.82
CA GLY A 275 7.56 -15.72 36.92
C GLY A 275 6.83 -16.38 38.10
N GLY A 276 5.61 -16.87 37.87
CA GLY A 276 5.04 -18.09 38.46
C GLY A 276 3.76 -17.95 39.32
N PRO A 277 2.91 -19.00 39.45
CA PRO A 277 2.90 -20.28 38.75
C PRO A 277 1.65 -20.52 37.86
N GLU A 278 1.82 -21.45 36.94
CA GLU A 278 0.75 -22.23 36.29
C GLU A 278 -0.08 -22.96 37.36
N MET A 279 -1.40 -22.75 37.40
CA MET A 279 -2.40 -23.79 37.70
C MET A 279 -3.86 -23.29 37.60
N GLU A 280 -4.65 -24.16 36.96
CA GLU A 280 -6.10 -24.38 37.07
C GLU A 280 -7.09 -23.57 36.21
N LYS A 281 -7.57 -24.27 35.17
CA LYS A 281 -8.98 -24.61 34.90
C LYS A 281 -9.97 -23.42 34.83
N ILE A 282 -10.38 -23.06 33.61
CA ILE A 282 -11.61 -23.48 32.89
C ILE A 282 -11.63 -22.71 31.56
#